data_AF-A0A9N8DS08-F1
#
_entry.id   AF-A0A9N8DS08-F1
#
_cell.length_a   1.000
_cell.length_b   1.000
_cell.length_c   1.000
_cell.angle_alpha   90.00
_cell.angle_beta   90.00
_cell.angle_gamma   90.00
#
_symmetry.space_group_name_H-M   'P 1'
#
loop_
_entity.id
_entity.type
_entity.pdbx_description
1 polymer ?
#
loop_
_entity_poly.entity_id
_entity_poly.type
_entity_poly.pdbx_seq_one_letter_code
_entity_poly.pdbx_strand_id
1 'polypeptide(L)'
;MQVPGAPLPSGVVPREKKKKGVDDVVDWLRKNGAPEDVPDEPTLEALSNLTGVPMPKKDTPKDKKKFMEDSVDWLRKNKPDTSKLDEPTLDSLLQVPGAPMPSGVVPRETKKKGVDDVLDWLRKNGGPEEELDEPTLEALSNLTGVPMPKNDTPKDKKKFMDDAVDWLRKNQPDTAKLDEPTLDSLMQVPGAPMPSGIVPREKKKEGVEDVVDWFRKNGPPKDEIDEPTLEALATMTGFPLPKKLAPDSKQLMDDVVDWLRTNKPDTSKLDEPTLDSIMQVPGAPMPSGVVPRETKKEGVDDVVDWLRKNGAPDDVPDEPTLEALSNLTGVPMPKKDTPKDKKKFLEDSVDWLRKNTPDTSKLDEPTLDSLMNIPGAPVLPGVVSRETKKTGVDDVLYLIG
;
A
#
# COMPACT_ATOMS: atom_id res chain seq x y z
N MET A 1 -8.18 6.31 -18.94
CA MET A 1 -7.28 6.85 -19.98
C MET A 1 -6.56 8.03 -19.35
N GLN A 2 -5.25 7.93 -19.20
CA GLN A 2 -4.42 8.99 -18.62
C GLN A 2 -4.36 10.16 -19.60
N VAL A 3 -4.51 11.39 -19.10
CA VAL A 3 -4.34 12.59 -19.92
C VAL A 3 -2.83 12.82 -20.11
N PRO A 4 -2.32 12.92 -21.35
CA PRO A 4 -0.91 13.20 -21.60
C PRO A 4 -0.52 14.56 -21.00
N GLY A 5 0.55 14.61 -20.20
CA GLY A 5 1.20 15.87 -19.81
C GLY A 5 1.03 16.39 -18.38
N ALA A 6 0.94 15.52 -17.37
CA ALA A 6 1.02 15.93 -15.96
C ALA A 6 2.41 15.60 -15.39
N PRO A 7 3.08 16.52 -14.67
CA PRO A 7 4.41 16.28 -14.12
C PRO A 7 4.42 15.14 -13.08
N LEU A 8 5.49 14.33 -13.06
CA LEU A 8 5.74 13.39 -11.96
C LEU A 8 6.14 14.14 -10.68
N PRO A 9 5.91 13.55 -9.49
CA PRO A 9 6.29 14.14 -8.22
C PRO A 9 7.79 13.99 -7.95
N SER A 10 8.45 15.08 -7.57
CA SER A 10 9.70 15.03 -6.83
C SER A 10 9.42 14.47 -5.42
N GLY A 11 10.04 13.35 -5.03
CA GLY A 11 10.00 12.97 -3.60
C GLY A 11 10.30 11.53 -3.20
N VAL A 12 9.74 10.49 -3.84
CA VAL A 12 9.67 9.17 -3.14
C VAL A 12 10.29 7.99 -3.92
N VAL A 13 10.69 8.20 -5.18
CA VAL A 13 11.38 7.15 -5.95
C VAL A 13 12.89 7.38 -5.85
N PRO A 14 13.67 6.43 -5.29
CA PRO A 14 15.12 6.54 -5.25
C PRO A 14 15.66 6.87 -6.63
N ARG A 15 16.59 7.83 -6.72
CA ARG A 15 17.14 8.32 -8.00
C ARG A 15 17.60 7.17 -8.91
N GLU A 16 18.16 6.11 -8.36
CA GLU A 16 18.60 4.93 -9.12
C GLU A 16 17.42 4.17 -9.77
N LYS A 17 16.25 4.11 -9.12
CA LYS A 17 15.04 3.56 -9.75
C LYS A 17 14.49 4.48 -10.83
N LYS A 18 14.54 5.80 -10.64
CA LYS A 18 14.16 6.77 -11.69
C LYS A 18 15.06 6.61 -12.91
N LYS A 19 16.38 6.50 -12.72
CA LYS A 19 17.35 6.23 -13.79
C LYS A 19 17.03 4.94 -14.54
N LYS A 20 16.83 3.84 -13.81
CA LYS A 20 16.45 2.56 -14.43
C LYS A 20 15.15 2.67 -15.23
N GLY A 21 14.15 3.36 -14.68
CA GLY A 21 12.90 3.62 -15.40
C GLY A 21 13.12 4.45 -16.67
N VAL A 22 13.98 5.46 -16.64
CA VAL A 22 14.34 6.24 -17.83
C VAL A 22 15.10 5.36 -18.85
N ASP A 23 15.97 4.47 -18.41
CA ASP A 23 16.61 3.49 -19.31
C ASP A 23 15.57 2.57 -19.98
N ASP A 24 14.57 2.11 -19.23
CA ASP A 24 13.45 1.30 -19.73
C ASP A 24 12.59 2.09 -20.74
N VAL A 25 12.30 3.37 -20.46
CA VAL A 25 11.60 4.28 -21.39
C VAL A 25 12.39 4.46 -22.68
N VAL A 26 13.69 4.69 -22.59
CA VAL A 26 14.57 4.84 -23.77
C VAL A 26 14.57 3.56 -24.61
N ASP A 27 14.66 2.39 -23.98
CA ASP A 27 14.59 1.10 -24.67
C ASP A 27 13.22 0.84 -25.29
N TRP A 28 12.15 1.26 -24.63
CA TRP A 28 10.80 1.20 -25.17
C TRP A 28 10.65 2.11 -26.40
N LEU A 29 11.13 3.35 -26.35
CA LEU A 29 11.08 4.30 -27.47
C LEU A 29 11.85 3.78 -28.68
N ARG A 30 13.03 3.17 -28.47
CA ARG A 30 13.81 2.53 -29.55
C ARG A 30 13.00 1.47 -30.29
N LYS A 31 12.26 0.64 -29.54
CA LYS A 31 11.48 -0.49 -30.05
C LYS A 31 10.17 -0.06 -30.70
N ASN A 32 9.45 0.89 -30.10
CA ASN A 32 8.08 1.21 -30.48
C ASN A 32 7.93 2.47 -31.34
N GLY A 33 8.96 3.33 -31.40
CA GLY A 33 8.86 4.59 -32.14
C GLY A 33 8.37 5.75 -31.28
N ALA A 34 8.02 6.86 -31.94
CA ALA A 34 7.36 7.97 -31.29
C ALA A 34 5.95 7.56 -30.84
N PRO A 35 5.51 7.94 -29.62
CA PRO A 35 4.15 7.68 -29.16
C PRO A 35 3.11 8.39 -30.06
N GLU A 36 1.89 7.84 -30.08
CA GLU A 36 0.78 8.42 -30.83
C GLU A 36 0.34 9.77 -30.25
N ASP A 37 0.29 9.84 -28.92
CA ASP A 37 0.05 11.07 -28.17
C ASP A 37 1.34 11.89 -28.03
N VAL A 38 1.25 13.18 -28.32
CA VAL A 38 2.38 14.11 -28.19
C VAL A 38 2.60 14.41 -26.72
N PRO A 39 3.83 14.19 -26.18
CA PRO A 39 4.16 14.55 -24.81
C PRO A 39 4.01 16.06 -24.53
N ASP A 40 3.92 16.41 -23.25
CA ASP A 40 3.96 17.82 -22.84
C ASP A 40 5.34 18.46 -23.07
N GLU A 41 5.39 19.78 -22.97
CA GLU A 41 6.59 20.55 -23.22
C GLU A 41 7.77 20.21 -22.29
N PRO A 42 7.56 20.01 -20.96
CA PRO A 42 8.62 19.51 -20.07
C PRO A 42 9.22 18.18 -20.53
N THR A 43 8.40 17.23 -20.98
CA THR A 43 8.88 15.95 -21.50
C THR A 43 9.68 16.11 -22.79
N LEU A 44 9.25 17.01 -23.68
CA LEU A 44 9.98 17.32 -24.91
C LEU A 44 11.32 18.00 -24.63
N GLU A 45 11.37 18.94 -23.69
CA GLU A 45 12.62 19.59 -23.26
C GLU A 45 13.59 18.58 -22.63
N ALA A 46 13.08 17.70 -21.77
CA ALA A 46 13.87 16.63 -21.16
C ALA A 46 14.46 15.68 -22.22
N LEU A 47 13.67 15.35 -23.25
CA LEU A 47 14.14 14.53 -24.38
C LEU A 47 15.16 15.28 -25.26
N SER A 48 14.99 16.58 -25.47
CA SER A 48 15.97 17.45 -26.14
C SER A 48 17.30 17.45 -25.38
N ASN A 49 17.25 17.60 -24.04
CA ASN A 49 18.44 17.55 -23.19
C ASN A 49 19.14 16.19 -23.25
N LEU A 50 18.38 15.10 -23.33
CA LEU A 50 18.90 13.73 -23.41
C LEU A 50 19.57 13.42 -24.76
N THR A 51 18.94 13.86 -25.86
CA THR A 51 19.33 13.48 -27.23
C THR A 51 20.20 14.52 -27.92
N GLY A 52 20.19 15.77 -27.45
CA GLY A 52 20.78 16.91 -28.13
C GLY A 52 20.02 17.35 -29.38
N VAL A 53 18.84 16.77 -29.66
CA VAL A 53 17.98 17.18 -30.78
C VAL A 53 17.36 18.54 -30.44
N PRO A 54 17.50 19.58 -31.29
CA PRO A 54 16.98 20.91 -30.98
C PRO A 54 15.45 20.90 -30.91
N MET A 55 14.90 21.57 -29.88
CA MET A 55 13.46 21.81 -29.75
C MET A 55 12.86 22.45 -31.01
N PRO A 56 11.61 22.11 -31.37
CA PRO A 56 10.95 22.66 -32.54
C PRO A 56 10.79 24.18 -32.39
N LYS A 57 11.10 24.93 -33.46
CA LYS A 57 10.98 26.41 -33.47
C LYS A 57 9.53 26.90 -33.42
N LYS A 58 8.58 26.02 -33.72
CA LYS A 58 7.15 26.32 -33.75
C LYS A 58 6.44 25.30 -32.88
N ASP A 59 5.58 25.79 -32.00
CA ASP A 59 4.74 24.95 -31.17
C ASP A 59 3.50 24.50 -31.97
N THR A 60 3.69 23.52 -32.86
CA THR A 60 2.58 22.86 -33.55
C THR A 60 2.63 21.35 -33.32
N PRO A 61 1.48 20.65 -33.30
CA PRO A 61 1.45 19.19 -33.13
C PRO A 61 2.31 18.45 -34.16
N LYS A 62 2.35 18.95 -35.40
CA LYS A 62 3.16 18.38 -36.48
C LYS A 62 4.66 18.52 -36.21
N ASP A 63 5.09 19.68 -35.74
CA ASP A 63 6.50 19.95 -35.44
C ASP A 63 6.96 19.17 -34.19
N LYS A 64 6.12 19.08 -33.16
CA LYS A 64 6.36 18.26 -31.96
C LYS A 64 6.47 16.76 -32.31
N LYS A 65 5.58 16.25 -33.16
CA LYS A 65 5.66 14.86 -33.65
C LYS A 65 6.95 14.60 -34.43
N LYS A 66 7.32 15.51 -35.33
CA LYS A 66 8.59 15.39 -36.07
C LYS A 66 9.81 15.41 -35.15
N PHE A 67 9.84 16.31 -34.17
CA PHE A 67 10.89 16.33 -33.14
C PHE A 67 10.99 15.00 -32.39
N MET A 68 9.84 14.38 -32.06
CA MET A 68 9.80 13.09 -31.40
C MET A 68 10.37 11.97 -32.30
N GLU A 69 10.00 11.95 -33.58
CA GLU A 69 10.54 11.01 -34.56
C GLU A 69 12.07 11.17 -34.71
N ASP A 70 12.55 12.40 -34.85
CA ASP A 70 13.99 12.72 -34.95
C ASP A 70 14.75 12.29 -33.68
N SER A 71 14.16 12.51 -32.50
CA SER A 71 14.71 12.10 -31.20
C SER A 71 14.79 10.58 -31.07
N VAL A 72 13.75 9.86 -31.47
CA VAL A 72 13.75 8.38 -31.45
C VAL A 72 14.76 7.81 -32.44
N ASP A 73 14.87 8.39 -33.63
CA ASP A 73 15.87 8.00 -34.61
C ASP A 73 17.30 8.24 -34.13
N TRP A 74 17.52 9.32 -33.36
CA TRP A 74 18.78 9.53 -32.66
C TRP A 74 19.01 8.45 -31.59
N LEU A 75 18.02 8.14 -30.75
CA LEU A 75 18.11 7.11 -29.70
C LEU A 75 18.39 5.71 -30.26
N ARG A 76 17.90 5.38 -31.46
CA ARG A 76 18.22 4.10 -32.13
C ARG A 76 19.67 3.99 -32.57
N LYS A 77 20.32 5.13 -32.83
CA LYS A 77 21.71 5.21 -33.33
C LYS A 77 22.72 5.48 -32.22
N ASN A 78 22.28 5.92 -31.05
CA ASN A 78 23.12 6.40 -29.97
C ASN A 78 22.71 5.85 -28.60
N LYS A 79 23.65 5.84 -27.66
CA LYS A 79 23.39 5.51 -26.25
C LYS A 79 23.52 6.78 -25.41
N PRO A 80 22.40 7.39 -24.96
CA PRO A 80 22.48 8.55 -24.10
C PRO A 80 23.06 8.18 -22.74
N ASP A 81 23.71 9.14 -22.09
CA ASP A 81 24.25 9.01 -20.74
C ASP A 81 23.20 9.51 -19.73
N THR A 82 22.40 8.60 -19.20
CA THR A 82 21.33 8.89 -18.23
C THR A 82 21.87 9.21 -16.83
N SER A 83 23.16 8.98 -16.57
CA SER A 83 23.78 9.21 -15.26
C SER A 83 23.90 10.70 -14.88
N LYS A 84 23.93 11.57 -15.88
CA LYS A 84 24.10 13.03 -15.73
C LYS A 84 22.80 13.82 -15.63
N LEU A 85 21.66 13.14 -15.72
CA LEU A 85 20.36 13.79 -15.62
C LEU A 85 20.07 14.20 -14.18
N ASP A 86 19.52 15.40 -14.02
CA ASP A 86 18.96 15.87 -12.75
C ASP A 86 17.59 15.22 -12.49
N GLU A 87 17.08 15.37 -11.27
CA GLU A 87 15.79 14.77 -10.89
C GLU A 87 14.61 15.26 -11.72
N PRO A 88 14.44 16.58 -12.00
CA PRO A 88 13.35 17.05 -12.85
C PRO A 88 13.38 16.43 -14.25
N THR A 89 14.56 16.31 -14.86
CA THR A 89 14.70 15.70 -16.19
C THR A 89 14.35 14.21 -16.16
N LEU A 90 14.76 13.49 -15.09
CA LEU A 90 14.36 12.09 -14.90
C LEU A 90 12.83 11.98 -14.78
N ASP A 91 12.21 12.83 -13.98
CA ASP A 91 10.77 12.83 -13.75
C ASP A 91 9.97 13.12 -15.03
N SER A 92 10.43 14.07 -15.84
CA SER A 92 9.80 14.36 -17.13
C SER A 92 9.96 13.22 -18.15
N LEU A 93 11.13 12.56 -18.21
CA LEU A 93 11.33 11.43 -19.15
C LEU A 93 10.48 10.21 -18.80
N LEU A 94 10.14 10.01 -17.53
CA LEU A 94 9.22 8.94 -17.12
C LEU A 94 7.76 9.20 -17.54
N GLN A 95 7.43 10.40 -18.03
CA GLN A 95 6.09 10.78 -18.49
C GLN A 95 5.85 10.57 -20.00
N VAL A 96 6.76 9.88 -20.69
CA VAL A 96 6.56 9.54 -22.11
C VAL A 96 5.28 8.69 -22.25
N PRO A 97 4.28 9.15 -23.04
CA PRO A 97 3.02 8.42 -23.20
C PRO A 97 3.23 6.99 -23.70
N GLY A 98 2.58 6.03 -23.04
CA GLY A 98 2.63 4.60 -23.39
C GLY A 98 3.93 3.88 -23.02
N ALA A 99 4.93 4.58 -22.48
CA ALA A 99 6.16 3.97 -22.02
C ALA A 99 5.96 3.23 -20.68
N PRO A 100 6.78 2.20 -20.39
CA PRO A 100 6.70 1.47 -19.13
C PRO A 100 7.08 2.36 -17.96
N MET A 101 6.25 2.36 -16.92
CA MET A 101 6.58 3.02 -15.66
C MET A 101 7.56 2.17 -14.85
N PRO A 102 8.50 2.79 -14.10
CA PRO A 102 9.37 2.06 -13.19
C PRO A 102 8.53 1.31 -12.16
N SER A 103 8.93 0.06 -11.89
CA SER A 103 8.30 -0.80 -10.89
C SER A 103 8.20 -0.09 -9.53
N GLY A 104 6.99 0.01 -8.99
CA GLY A 104 6.70 0.65 -7.69
C GLY A 104 6.25 2.11 -7.78
N VAL A 105 6.05 2.68 -8.97
CA VAL A 105 5.43 4.00 -9.14
C VAL A 105 3.95 3.84 -9.44
N VAL A 106 3.09 4.28 -8.51
CA VAL A 106 1.64 4.28 -8.70
C VAL A 106 1.26 5.47 -9.59
N PRO A 107 0.54 5.26 -10.71
CA PRO A 107 0.06 6.35 -11.55
C PRO A 107 -0.84 7.31 -10.76
N ARG A 108 -0.71 8.62 -10.99
CA ARG A 108 -1.51 9.63 -10.27
C ARG A 108 -3.02 9.42 -10.39
N GLU A 109 -3.51 8.99 -11.54
CA GLU A 109 -4.94 8.68 -11.72
C GLU A 109 -5.38 7.48 -10.85
N THR A 110 -4.51 6.49 -10.68
CA THR A 110 -4.73 5.38 -9.74
C THR A 110 -4.73 5.89 -8.30
N LYS A 111 -3.82 6.83 -7.96
CA LYS A 111 -3.81 7.48 -6.63
C LYS A 111 -5.08 8.28 -6.36
N LYS A 112 -5.55 9.07 -7.34
CA LYS A 112 -6.80 9.84 -7.23
C LYS A 112 -7.99 8.93 -6.97
N LYS A 113 -8.14 7.86 -7.78
CA LYS A 113 -9.18 6.87 -7.55
C LYS A 113 -9.06 6.24 -6.17
N GLY A 114 -7.84 5.93 -5.75
CA GLY A 114 -7.54 5.47 -4.39
C GLY A 114 -7.99 6.44 -3.30
N VAL A 115 -7.69 7.72 -3.45
CA VAL A 115 -8.13 8.76 -2.53
C VAL A 115 -9.65 8.88 -2.55
N ASP A 116 -10.31 8.81 -3.72
CA ASP A 116 -11.77 8.81 -3.79
C ASP A 116 -12.36 7.62 -2.99
N ASP A 117 -11.79 6.42 -3.14
CA ASP A 117 -12.17 5.21 -2.40
C ASP A 117 -11.95 5.39 -0.88
N VAL A 118 -10.81 5.98 -0.46
CA VAL A 118 -10.51 6.30 0.95
C VAL A 118 -11.52 7.29 1.52
N LEU A 119 -11.85 8.36 0.78
CA LEU A 119 -12.80 9.37 1.24
C LEU A 119 -14.21 8.80 1.37
N ASP A 120 -14.61 7.92 0.45
CA ASP A 120 -15.88 7.19 0.55
C ASP A 120 -15.91 6.23 1.74
N TRP A 121 -14.80 5.56 2.03
CA TRP A 121 -14.66 4.74 3.22
C TRP A 121 -14.77 5.58 4.51
N LEU A 122 -14.09 6.72 4.60
CA LEU A 122 -14.16 7.63 5.75
C LEU A 122 -15.60 8.13 5.99
N ARG A 123 -16.34 8.46 4.92
CA ARG A 123 -17.76 8.86 5.04
C ARG A 123 -18.61 7.79 5.71
N LYS A 124 -18.40 6.52 5.34
CA LYS A 124 -19.18 5.37 5.81
C LYS A 124 -18.78 4.92 7.20
N ASN A 125 -17.48 4.88 7.49
CA ASN A 125 -16.94 4.24 8.69
C ASN A 125 -16.57 5.23 9.81
N GLY A 126 -16.46 6.53 9.51
CA GLY A 126 -15.88 7.47 10.46
C GLY A 126 -14.37 7.61 10.28
N GLY A 127 -13.72 8.23 11.26
CA GLY A 127 -12.26 8.25 11.33
C GLY A 127 -11.68 6.94 11.83
N PRO A 128 -10.41 6.64 11.51
CA PRO A 128 -9.70 5.51 12.12
C PRO A 128 -9.61 5.67 13.64
N GLU A 129 -9.59 4.54 14.36
CA GLU A 129 -9.34 4.54 15.81
C GLU A 129 -7.87 4.79 16.15
N GLU A 130 -6.98 4.52 15.19
CA GLU A 130 -5.54 4.76 15.29
C GLU A 130 -5.20 6.26 15.20
N GLU A 131 -4.10 6.65 15.83
CA GLU A 131 -3.55 7.99 15.64
C GLU A 131 -3.03 8.13 14.22
N LEU A 132 -3.58 9.10 13.49
CA LEU A 132 -2.98 9.55 12.26
C LEU A 132 -1.66 10.25 12.51
N ASP A 133 -0.74 10.08 11.56
CA ASP A 133 0.45 10.89 11.48
C ASP A 133 0.12 12.35 11.09
N GLU A 134 1.07 13.25 11.36
CA GLU A 134 0.93 14.68 11.05
C GLU A 134 0.65 14.93 9.55
N PRO A 135 1.35 14.27 8.60
CA PRO A 135 1.09 14.46 7.16
C PRO A 135 -0.35 14.13 6.75
N THR A 136 -0.92 13.04 7.27
CA THR A 136 -2.31 12.66 6.94
C THR A 136 -3.31 13.65 7.53
N LEU A 137 -3.06 14.14 8.76
CA LEU A 137 -3.88 15.19 9.38
C LEU A 137 -3.81 16.49 8.58
N GLU A 138 -2.62 16.92 8.15
CA GLU A 138 -2.44 18.11 7.33
C GLU A 138 -3.12 17.98 5.97
N ALA A 139 -3.00 16.81 5.33
CA ALA A 139 -3.68 16.51 4.08
C ALA A 139 -5.21 16.61 4.20
N LEU A 140 -5.79 16.05 5.28
CA LEU A 140 -7.22 16.18 5.57
C LEU A 140 -7.61 17.63 5.91
N SER A 141 -6.75 18.37 6.61
CA SER A 141 -6.99 19.79 6.92
C SER A 141 -7.04 20.62 5.65
N ASN A 142 -6.08 20.42 4.74
CA ASN A 142 -6.02 21.08 3.44
C ASN A 142 -7.22 20.72 2.55
N LEU A 143 -7.66 19.46 2.60
CA LEU A 143 -8.80 18.98 1.83
C LEU A 143 -10.15 19.54 2.31
N THR A 144 -10.36 19.57 3.63
CA THR A 144 -11.65 19.88 4.26
C THR A 144 -11.77 21.33 4.70
N GLY A 145 -10.64 22.04 4.85
CA GLY A 145 -10.56 23.36 5.47
C GLY A 145 -10.76 23.33 7.00
N VAL A 146 -10.84 22.15 7.63
CA VAL A 146 -10.91 22.04 9.09
C VAL A 146 -9.55 22.41 9.67
N PRO A 147 -9.46 23.38 10.61
CA PRO A 147 -8.18 23.79 11.18
C PRO A 147 -7.51 22.65 11.95
N MET A 148 -6.19 22.48 11.76
CA MET A 148 -5.38 21.55 12.52
C MET A 148 -5.58 21.70 14.05
N PRO A 149 -5.52 20.59 14.81
CA PRO A 149 -5.65 20.64 16.26
C PRO A 149 -4.53 21.51 16.86
N LYS A 150 -4.89 22.36 17.84
CA LYS A 150 -3.93 23.28 18.47
C LYS A 150 -2.94 22.59 19.40
N ASN A 151 -3.33 21.43 19.94
CA ASN A 151 -2.46 20.60 20.75
C ASN A 151 -2.43 19.21 20.14
N ASP A 152 -1.26 18.60 20.21
CA ASP A 152 -1.01 17.22 19.82
C ASP A 152 -1.47 16.26 20.93
N THR A 153 -2.79 16.22 21.17
CA THR A 153 -3.40 15.28 22.12
C THR A 153 -4.33 14.32 21.38
N PRO A 154 -4.44 13.04 21.81
CA PRO A 154 -5.32 12.07 21.17
C PRO A 154 -6.77 12.56 21.07
N LYS A 155 -7.23 13.28 22.10
CA LYS A 155 -8.58 13.85 22.15
C LYS A 155 -8.79 14.96 21.12
N ASP A 156 -7.80 15.83 20.94
CA ASP A 156 -7.88 16.92 19.97
C ASP A 156 -7.77 16.39 18.53
N LYS A 157 -6.91 15.41 18.26
CA LYS A 157 -6.82 14.69 16.98
C LYS A 157 -8.13 13.99 16.63
N LYS A 158 -8.73 13.26 17.59
CA LYS A 158 -10.03 12.60 17.39
C LYS A 158 -11.13 13.59 17.05
N LYS A 159 -11.19 14.72 17.76
CA LYS A 159 -12.16 15.76 17.47
C LYS A 159 -11.97 16.36 16.07
N PHE A 160 -10.72 16.66 15.70
CA PHE A 160 -10.39 17.11 14.34
C PHE A 160 -10.88 16.12 13.29
N MET A 161 -10.64 14.82 13.50
CA MET A 161 -11.06 13.75 12.62
C MET A 161 -12.59 13.68 12.49
N ASP A 162 -13.32 13.73 13.60
CA ASP A 162 -14.79 13.74 13.60
C ASP A 162 -15.32 14.95 12.80
N ASP A 163 -14.75 16.14 13.00
CA ASP A 163 -15.11 17.36 12.28
C ASP A 163 -14.81 17.24 10.76
N ALA A 164 -13.65 16.68 10.39
CA ALA A 164 -13.24 16.45 9.01
C ALA A 164 -14.16 15.43 8.30
N VAL A 165 -14.50 14.32 8.95
CA VAL A 165 -15.42 13.32 8.39
C VAL A 165 -16.83 13.87 8.27
N ASP A 166 -17.31 14.62 9.26
CA ASP A 166 -18.61 15.28 9.18
C ASP A 166 -18.67 16.30 8.05
N TRP A 167 -17.56 16.96 7.74
CA TRP A 167 -17.45 17.78 6.54
C TRP A 167 -17.51 16.93 5.27
N LEU A 168 -16.76 15.82 5.19
CA LEU A 168 -16.75 14.92 4.03
C LEU A 168 -18.12 14.29 3.76
N ARG A 169 -18.94 14.04 4.77
CA ARG A 169 -20.32 13.54 4.61
C ARG A 169 -21.25 14.57 3.96
N LYS A 170 -20.92 15.86 4.07
CA LYS A 170 -21.72 16.98 3.57
C LYS A 170 -21.17 17.58 2.29
N ASN A 171 -19.95 17.21 1.90
CA ASN A 171 -19.22 17.84 0.81
C ASN A 171 -18.47 16.82 -0.05
N GLN A 172 -18.27 17.15 -1.32
CA GLN A 172 -17.51 16.33 -2.25
C GLN A 172 -16.27 17.13 -2.69
N PRO A 173 -15.10 16.88 -2.08
CA PRO A 173 -13.89 17.60 -2.44
C PRO A 173 -13.42 17.23 -3.84
N ASP A 174 -12.80 18.19 -4.52
CA ASP A 174 -12.26 18.01 -5.86
C ASP A 174 -10.85 17.42 -5.79
N THR A 175 -10.76 16.10 -5.88
CA THR A 175 -9.49 15.35 -5.80
C THR A 175 -8.57 15.63 -7.00
N ALA A 176 -9.07 16.23 -8.08
CA ALA A 176 -8.24 16.60 -9.23
C ALA A 176 -7.28 17.75 -8.94
N LYS A 177 -7.57 18.57 -7.91
CA LYS A 177 -6.75 19.72 -7.50
C LYS A 177 -5.71 19.41 -6.44
N LEU A 178 -5.71 18.20 -5.88
CA LEU A 178 -4.75 17.80 -4.86
C LEU A 178 -3.37 17.62 -5.49
N ASP A 179 -2.36 18.15 -4.81
CA ASP A 179 -0.97 17.85 -5.12
C ASP A 179 -0.62 16.41 -4.73
N GLU A 180 0.52 15.93 -5.21
CA GLU A 180 0.89 14.54 -4.97
C GLU A 180 1.16 14.22 -3.49
N PRO A 181 1.87 15.06 -2.71
CA PRO A 181 2.08 14.80 -1.29
C PRO A 181 0.76 14.63 -0.52
N THR A 182 -0.26 15.41 -0.87
CA THR A 182 -1.61 15.28 -0.30
C THR A 182 -2.27 13.97 -0.74
N LEU A 183 -2.16 13.59 -2.02
CA LEU A 183 -2.67 12.29 -2.50
C LEU A 183 -1.98 11.11 -1.79
N ASP A 184 -0.66 11.16 -1.65
CA ASP A 184 0.13 10.12 -1.01
C ASP A 184 -0.18 9.98 0.48
N SER A 185 -0.38 11.10 1.18
CA SER A 185 -0.75 11.10 2.60
C SER A 185 -2.19 10.59 2.79
N LEU A 186 -3.14 10.98 1.93
CA LEU A 186 -4.52 10.49 2.02
C LEU A 186 -4.63 8.99 1.69
N MET A 187 -3.78 8.45 0.83
CA MET A 187 -3.71 7.00 0.60
C MET A 187 -3.16 6.22 1.81
N GLN A 188 -2.64 6.91 2.83
CA GLN A 188 -2.07 6.30 4.05
C GLN A 188 -3.05 6.31 5.23
N VAL A 189 -4.31 6.70 5.04
CA VAL A 189 -5.34 6.61 6.09
C VAL A 189 -5.45 5.16 6.58
N PRO A 190 -5.19 4.87 7.87
CA PRO A 190 -5.27 3.53 8.42
C PRO A 190 -6.68 2.94 8.29
N GLY A 191 -6.74 1.64 8.00
CA GLY A 191 -8.00 0.90 7.81
C GLY A 191 -8.76 1.21 6.50
N ALA A 192 -8.31 2.19 5.71
CA ALA A 192 -8.92 2.48 4.42
C ALA A 192 -8.54 1.45 3.35
N PRO A 193 -9.42 1.21 2.35
CA PRO A 193 -9.19 0.20 1.33
C PRO A 193 -7.98 0.56 0.44
N MET A 194 -7.22 -0.46 0.03
CA MET A 194 -6.13 -0.26 -0.93
C MET A 194 -6.66 0.26 -2.27
N PRO A 195 -6.01 1.26 -2.88
CA PRO A 195 -6.40 1.77 -4.18
C PRO A 195 -6.44 0.70 -5.26
N SER A 196 -7.57 0.61 -5.95
CA SER A 196 -7.76 -0.31 -7.08
C SER A 196 -6.75 -0.01 -8.20
N GLY A 197 -5.90 -0.99 -8.53
CA GLY A 197 -4.99 -0.91 -9.70
C GLY A 197 -3.52 -0.60 -9.39
N ILE A 198 -3.14 -0.54 -8.12
CA ILE A 198 -1.72 -0.47 -7.69
C ILE A 198 -1.00 -1.80 -7.96
N VAL A 199 -1.69 -2.91 -7.71
CA VAL A 199 -1.14 -4.27 -7.81
C VAL A 199 -1.47 -4.83 -9.21
N PRO A 200 -0.47 -5.28 -10.00
CA PRO A 200 -0.74 -5.99 -11.25
C PRO A 200 -1.69 -7.17 -11.02
N ARG A 201 -2.61 -7.44 -11.94
CA ARG A 201 -3.63 -8.49 -11.76
C ARG A 201 -3.02 -9.86 -11.43
N GLU A 202 -1.87 -10.19 -12.01
CA GLU A 202 -1.13 -11.42 -11.72
C GLU A 202 -0.67 -11.46 -10.26
N LYS A 203 -0.16 -10.33 -9.74
CA LYS A 203 0.22 -10.19 -8.33
C LYS A 203 -0.97 -10.20 -7.39
N LYS A 204 -2.14 -9.69 -7.82
CA LYS A 204 -3.39 -9.85 -7.07
C LYS A 204 -3.79 -11.31 -6.94
N LYS A 205 -3.63 -12.09 -8.01
CA LYS A 205 -3.92 -13.55 -7.98
C LYS A 205 -2.97 -14.28 -7.03
N GLU A 206 -1.68 -13.99 -7.10
CA GLU A 206 -0.70 -14.53 -6.13
C GLU A 206 -1.11 -14.17 -4.69
N GLY A 207 -1.43 -12.91 -4.42
CA GLY A 207 -1.88 -12.47 -3.10
C GLY A 207 -3.19 -13.12 -2.64
N VAL A 208 -4.14 -13.38 -3.56
CA VAL A 208 -5.36 -14.13 -3.22
C VAL A 208 -5.03 -15.58 -2.87
N GLU A 209 -4.06 -16.23 -3.53
CA GLU A 209 -3.61 -17.56 -3.12
C GLU A 209 -2.95 -17.52 -1.73
N ASP A 210 -2.17 -16.47 -1.42
CA ASP A 210 -1.58 -16.27 -0.09
C ASP A 210 -2.67 -16.10 1.00
N VAL A 211 -3.72 -15.32 0.70
CA VAL A 211 -4.90 -15.17 1.58
C VAL A 211 -5.62 -16.50 1.79
N VAL A 212 -5.78 -17.30 0.73
CA VAL A 212 -6.37 -18.65 0.83
C VAL A 212 -5.51 -19.57 1.69
N ASP A 213 -4.19 -19.57 1.50
CA ASP A 213 -3.27 -20.34 2.34
C ASP A 213 -3.28 -19.89 3.80
N TRP A 214 -3.49 -18.61 4.04
CA TRP A 214 -3.70 -18.07 5.38
C TRP A 214 -5.02 -18.59 6.00
N PHE A 215 -6.15 -18.57 5.27
CA PHE A 215 -7.42 -19.14 5.75
C PHE A 215 -7.33 -20.63 6.08
N ARG A 216 -6.45 -21.38 5.41
CA ARG A 216 -6.23 -22.81 5.70
C ARG A 216 -5.63 -23.04 7.08
N LYS A 217 -4.83 -22.08 7.56
CA LYS A 217 -4.08 -22.17 8.82
C LYS A 217 -4.73 -21.39 9.95
N ASN A 218 -5.56 -20.40 9.62
CA ASN A 218 -6.10 -19.43 10.56
C ASN A 218 -7.64 -19.38 10.53
N GLY A 219 -8.24 -18.75 11.54
CA GLY A 219 -9.65 -18.38 11.54
C GLY A 219 -9.77 -16.87 11.35
N PRO A 220 -10.55 -16.37 10.38
CA PRO A 220 -10.67 -14.94 10.17
C PRO A 220 -11.42 -14.24 11.32
N PRO A 221 -11.12 -12.95 11.57
CA PRO A 221 -11.90 -12.13 12.48
C PRO A 221 -13.27 -11.82 11.87
N LYS A 222 -14.25 -12.69 12.13
CA LYS A 222 -15.60 -12.65 11.51
C LYS A 222 -16.35 -11.34 11.71
N ASP A 223 -16.04 -10.60 12.78
CA ASP A 223 -16.69 -9.34 13.12
C ASP A 223 -16.11 -8.12 12.36
N GLU A 224 -15.04 -8.32 11.58
CA GLU A 224 -14.34 -7.27 10.83
C GLU A 224 -14.43 -7.46 9.32
N ILE A 225 -15.01 -8.56 8.87
CA ILE A 225 -15.25 -8.80 7.45
C ILE A 225 -16.40 -7.89 7.02
N ASP A 226 -16.10 -6.95 6.13
CA ASP A 226 -17.11 -6.12 5.50
C ASP A 226 -17.92 -6.89 4.44
N GLU A 227 -19.06 -6.32 4.05
CA GLU A 227 -19.95 -6.93 3.07
C GLU A 227 -19.27 -7.18 1.71
N PRO A 228 -18.53 -6.23 1.10
CA PRO A 228 -17.80 -6.48 -0.14
C PRO A 228 -16.81 -7.65 -0.06
N THR A 229 -16.10 -7.80 1.04
CA THR A 229 -15.17 -8.92 1.25
C THR A 229 -15.94 -10.24 1.36
N LEU A 230 -17.04 -10.26 2.10
CA LEU A 230 -17.90 -11.44 2.21
C LEU A 230 -18.49 -11.86 0.86
N GLU A 231 -18.97 -10.90 0.07
CA GLU A 231 -19.50 -11.14 -1.29
C GLU A 231 -18.44 -11.73 -2.22
N ALA A 232 -17.23 -11.21 -2.15
CA ALA A 232 -16.12 -11.68 -2.97
C ALA A 232 -15.70 -13.11 -2.60
N LEU A 233 -15.65 -13.42 -1.30
CA LEU A 233 -15.37 -14.76 -0.78
C LEU A 233 -16.46 -15.77 -1.17
N ALA A 234 -17.73 -15.39 -1.04
CA ALA A 234 -18.87 -16.19 -1.47
C ALA A 234 -18.83 -16.47 -2.99
N THR A 235 -18.51 -15.45 -3.80
CA THR A 235 -18.35 -15.57 -5.25
C THR A 235 -17.21 -16.52 -5.62
N MET A 236 -16.07 -16.42 -4.94
CA MET A 236 -14.91 -17.28 -5.19
C MET A 236 -15.18 -18.76 -4.87
N THR A 237 -15.98 -19.02 -3.84
CA THR A 237 -16.28 -20.37 -3.34
C THR A 237 -17.60 -20.94 -3.87
N GLY A 238 -18.44 -20.11 -4.50
CA GLY A 238 -19.75 -20.48 -5.02
C GLY A 238 -20.85 -20.59 -3.96
N PHE A 239 -20.63 -20.08 -2.75
CA PHE A 239 -21.68 -20.04 -1.72
C PHE A 239 -22.73 -18.95 -2.03
N PRO A 240 -24.02 -19.22 -1.79
CA PRO A 240 -25.06 -18.22 -1.96
C PRO A 240 -24.97 -17.16 -0.85
N LEU A 241 -25.11 -15.89 -1.23
CA LEU A 241 -25.22 -14.81 -0.26
C LEU A 241 -26.53 -14.92 0.53
N PRO A 242 -26.49 -14.76 1.87
CA PRO A 242 -27.69 -14.80 2.69
C PRO A 242 -28.58 -13.59 2.38
N LYS A 243 -29.90 -13.81 2.45
CA LYS A 243 -30.89 -12.73 2.23
C LYS A 243 -30.85 -11.67 3.34
N LYS A 244 -30.28 -12.00 4.49
CA LYS A 244 -30.02 -11.10 5.61
C LYS A 244 -28.56 -11.26 6.01
N LEU A 245 -27.81 -10.17 5.97
CA LEU A 245 -26.38 -10.20 6.28
C LEU A 245 -26.13 -10.60 7.73
N ALA A 246 -26.83 -10.00 8.69
CA ALA A 246 -26.77 -10.42 10.09
C ALA A 246 -28.01 -11.25 10.47
N PRO A 247 -27.84 -12.40 11.18
CA PRO A 247 -26.61 -13.00 11.69
C PRO A 247 -25.91 -14.00 10.74
N ASP A 248 -26.47 -14.22 9.55
CA ASP A 248 -26.09 -15.32 8.65
C ASP A 248 -24.69 -15.16 8.03
N SER A 249 -24.09 -13.96 8.08
CA SER A 249 -22.72 -13.68 7.60
C SER A 249 -21.64 -14.47 8.33
N LYS A 250 -21.79 -14.67 9.65
CA LYS A 250 -20.82 -15.44 10.45
C LYS A 250 -20.80 -16.90 10.04
N GLN A 251 -21.99 -17.47 9.81
CA GLN A 251 -22.12 -18.86 9.36
C GLN A 251 -21.57 -19.02 7.94
N LEU A 252 -21.89 -18.08 7.04
CA LEU A 252 -21.32 -18.09 5.69
C LEU A 252 -19.78 -18.07 5.73
N MET A 253 -19.18 -17.25 6.60
CA MET A 253 -17.71 -17.25 6.73
C MET A 253 -17.16 -18.57 7.24
N ASP A 254 -17.82 -19.23 8.20
CA ASP A 254 -17.40 -20.57 8.64
C ASP A 254 -17.43 -21.58 7.49
N ASP A 255 -18.52 -21.58 6.73
CA ASP A 255 -18.69 -22.49 5.59
C ASP A 255 -17.63 -22.24 4.50
N VAL A 256 -17.32 -20.96 4.22
CA VAL A 256 -16.26 -20.56 3.29
C VAL A 256 -14.89 -21.06 3.77
N VAL A 257 -14.54 -20.83 5.03
CA VAL A 257 -13.23 -21.22 5.58
C VAL A 257 -13.07 -22.73 5.60
N ASP A 258 -14.09 -23.47 6.03
CA ASP A 258 -14.07 -24.93 6.02
C ASP A 258 -13.95 -25.51 4.61
N TRP A 259 -14.60 -24.87 3.64
CA TRP A 259 -14.43 -25.22 2.24
C TRP A 259 -13.00 -24.97 1.76
N LEU A 260 -12.41 -23.79 2.03
CA LEU A 260 -11.05 -23.43 1.62
C LEU A 260 -9.96 -24.31 2.24
N ARG A 261 -10.20 -24.86 3.44
CA ARG A 261 -9.32 -25.85 4.10
C ARG A 261 -9.12 -27.12 3.28
N THR A 262 -10.11 -27.50 2.48
CA THR A 262 -10.11 -28.80 1.77
C THR A 262 -10.20 -28.66 0.24
N ASN A 263 -10.44 -27.46 -0.27
CA ASN A 263 -10.62 -27.21 -1.70
C ASN A 263 -9.71 -26.09 -2.19
N LYS A 264 -9.49 -26.06 -3.52
CA LYS A 264 -8.76 -24.99 -4.19
C LYS A 264 -9.74 -24.14 -5.02
N PRO A 265 -9.91 -22.84 -4.70
CA PRO A 265 -10.77 -21.97 -5.49
C PRO A 265 -10.20 -21.74 -6.90
N ASP A 266 -11.09 -21.47 -7.86
CA ASP A 266 -10.70 -21.10 -9.22
C ASP A 266 -10.55 -19.57 -9.31
N THR A 267 -9.37 -19.07 -9.00
CA THR A 267 -9.02 -17.64 -9.02
C THR A 267 -8.93 -17.06 -10.45
N SER A 268 -8.98 -17.90 -11.49
CA SER A 268 -8.85 -17.44 -12.88
C SER A 268 -10.07 -16.67 -13.38
N LYS A 269 -11.25 -16.93 -12.78
CA LYS A 269 -12.55 -16.37 -13.17
C LYS A 269 -12.94 -15.11 -12.40
N LEU A 270 -12.15 -14.73 -11.39
CA LEU A 270 -12.42 -13.55 -10.58
C LEU A 270 -12.13 -12.27 -11.37
N ASP A 271 -13.05 -11.32 -11.28
CA ASP A 271 -12.85 -9.96 -11.78
C ASP A 271 -11.98 -9.14 -10.83
N GLU A 272 -11.56 -7.95 -11.27
CA GLU A 272 -10.67 -7.11 -10.47
C GLU A 272 -11.28 -6.66 -9.13
N PRO A 273 -12.55 -6.22 -9.07
CA PRO A 273 -13.17 -5.88 -7.79
C PRO A 273 -13.20 -7.05 -6.80
N THR A 274 -13.50 -8.27 -7.27
CA THR A 274 -13.48 -9.46 -6.42
C THR A 274 -12.08 -9.77 -5.88
N LEU A 275 -11.05 -9.65 -6.72
CA LEU A 275 -9.66 -9.80 -6.29
C LEU A 275 -9.28 -8.73 -5.26
N ASP A 276 -9.68 -7.48 -5.46
CA ASP A 276 -9.39 -6.37 -4.56
C ASP A 276 -10.05 -6.56 -3.19
N SER A 277 -11.31 -6.97 -3.15
CA SER A 277 -12.02 -7.24 -1.89
C SER A 277 -11.41 -8.43 -1.12
N ILE A 278 -11.07 -9.54 -1.79
CA ILE A 278 -10.42 -10.69 -1.10
C ILE A 278 -9.05 -10.31 -0.57
N MET A 279 -8.32 -9.48 -1.33
CA MET A 279 -7.06 -8.97 -0.83
C MET A 279 -7.25 -8.14 0.43
N GLN A 280 -8.42 -7.60 0.79
CA GLN A 280 -8.61 -6.77 1.99
C GLN A 280 -8.96 -7.56 3.26
N VAL A 281 -8.91 -8.90 3.24
CA VAL A 281 -9.19 -9.74 4.42
C VAL A 281 -8.30 -9.31 5.62
N PRO A 282 -8.89 -8.92 6.76
CA PRO A 282 -8.13 -8.54 7.95
C PRO A 282 -7.25 -9.67 8.47
N GLY A 283 -6.03 -9.35 8.94
CA GLY A 283 -5.02 -10.32 9.37
C GLY A 283 -4.34 -11.16 8.27
N ALA A 284 -4.81 -11.13 7.02
CA ALA A 284 -4.21 -11.91 5.93
C ALA A 284 -2.98 -11.20 5.32
N PRO A 285 -1.97 -11.96 4.81
CA PRO A 285 -0.74 -11.40 4.28
C PRO A 285 -0.99 -10.55 3.01
N MET A 286 -0.15 -9.52 2.83
CA MET A 286 -0.13 -8.70 1.62
C MET A 286 0.56 -9.43 0.47
N PRO A 287 0.17 -9.17 -0.80
CA PRO A 287 0.86 -9.73 -1.95
C PRO A 287 2.34 -9.30 -1.97
N SER A 288 3.23 -10.27 -2.17
CA SER A 288 4.66 -10.02 -2.28
C SER A 288 4.99 -9.10 -3.48
N GLY A 289 5.89 -8.12 -3.26
CA GLY A 289 6.40 -7.22 -4.30
C GLY A 289 5.57 -5.94 -4.57
N VAL A 290 4.49 -5.69 -3.82
CA VAL A 290 3.70 -4.45 -3.91
C VAL A 290 4.42 -3.28 -3.22
N VAL A 291 5.00 -3.55 -2.06
CA VAL A 291 5.75 -2.57 -1.26
C VAL A 291 7.23 -2.73 -1.61
N PRO A 292 7.95 -1.65 -1.96
CA PRO A 292 9.39 -1.71 -2.17
C PRO A 292 10.11 -2.33 -0.97
N ARG A 293 11.09 -3.22 -1.21
CA ARG A 293 11.88 -3.85 -0.15
C ARG A 293 12.50 -2.85 0.84
N GLU A 294 12.96 -1.70 0.35
CA GLU A 294 13.49 -0.63 1.23
C GLU A 294 12.41 -0.05 2.14
N THR A 295 11.19 0.18 1.63
CA THR A 295 10.06 0.58 2.45
C THR A 295 9.76 -0.52 3.47
N LYS A 296 9.67 -1.79 3.07
CA LYS A 296 9.50 -2.92 4.02
C LYS A 296 10.54 -2.91 5.14
N LYS A 297 11.79 -2.61 4.79
CA LYS A 297 12.90 -2.53 5.74
C LYS A 297 12.73 -1.36 6.72
N GLU A 298 12.39 -0.17 6.24
CA GLU A 298 12.11 0.99 7.11
C GLU A 298 11.01 0.65 8.13
N GLY A 299 9.98 -0.07 7.69
CA GLY A 299 8.91 -0.55 8.57
C GLY A 299 9.37 -1.55 9.61
N VAL A 300 10.20 -2.51 9.22
CA VAL A 300 10.80 -3.43 10.17
C VAL A 300 11.71 -2.68 11.16
N ASP A 301 12.41 -1.64 10.72
CA ASP A 301 13.20 -0.77 11.61
C ASP A 301 12.27 -0.05 12.62
N ASP A 302 11.11 0.46 12.18
CA ASP A 302 10.09 1.08 13.04
C ASP A 302 9.47 0.09 14.04
N VAL A 303 9.13 -1.13 13.59
CA VAL A 303 8.63 -2.22 14.45
C VAL A 303 9.66 -2.59 15.50
N VAL A 304 10.93 -2.70 15.13
CA VAL A 304 12.03 -2.97 16.07
C VAL A 304 12.13 -1.87 17.12
N ASP A 305 12.04 -0.60 16.71
CA ASP A 305 12.08 0.53 17.63
C ASP A 305 10.85 0.59 18.54
N TRP A 306 9.67 0.21 18.03
CA TRP A 306 8.47 0.07 18.84
C TRP A 306 8.60 -1.04 19.88
N LEU A 307 9.08 -2.22 19.51
CA LEU A 307 9.30 -3.35 20.44
C LEU A 307 10.27 -2.97 21.56
N ARG A 308 11.34 -2.24 21.23
CA ARG A 308 12.30 -1.75 22.22
C ARG A 308 11.62 -0.87 23.28
N LYS A 309 10.74 0.04 22.84
CA LYS A 309 10.03 1.01 23.68
C LYS A 309 8.90 0.39 24.49
N ASN A 310 8.11 -0.51 23.88
CA ASN A 310 6.85 -1.00 24.47
C ASN A 310 6.96 -2.39 25.10
N GLY A 311 7.97 -3.20 24.73
CA GLY A 311 8.08 -4.58 25.21
C GLY A 311 7.45 -5.60 24.27
N ALA A 312 7.37 -6.84 24.74
CA ALA A 312 6.68 -7.91 24.03
C ALA A 312 5.17 -7.64 24.02
N PRO A 313 4.46 -7.80 22.88
CA PRO A 313 3.02 -7.68 22.86
C PRO A 313 2.35 -8.76 23.71
N ASP A 314 1.15 -8.46 24.21
CA ASP A 314 0.37 -9.39 25.02
C ASP A 314 -0.10 -10.60 24.22
N ASP A 315 -0.46 -10.35 22.97
CA ASP A 315 -0.91 -11.36 22.01
C ASP A 315 0.31 -12.02 21.35
N VAL A 316 0.34 -13.35 21.39
CA VAL A 316 1.44 -14.12 20.81
C VAL A 316 1.30 -14.11 19.28
N PRO A 317 2.32 -13.64 18.53
CA PRO A 317 2.30 -13.66 17.08
C PRO A 317 2.18 -15.09 16.52
N ASP A 318 1.82 -15.19 15.24
CA ASP A 318 1.80 -16.47 14.55
C ASP A 318 3.21 -17.08 14.37
N GLU A 319 3.26 -18.37 14.04
CA GLU A 319 4.54 -19.11 13.92
C GLU A 319 5.52 -18.48 12.91
N PRO A 320 5.10 -18.05 11.71
CA PRO A 320 5.98 -17.34 10.78
C PRO A 320 6.59 -16.07 11.38
N THR A 321 5.82 -15.28 12.13
CA THR A 321 6.32 -14.08 12.80
C THR A 321 7.33 -14.41 13.90
N LEU A 322 7.11 -15.50 14.66
CA LEU A 322 8.07 -15.98 15.65
C LEU A 322 9.37 -16.47 15.00
N GLU A 323 9.29 -17.20 13.89
CA GLU A 323 10.45 -17.65 13.12
C GLU A 323 11.24 -16.47 12.55
N ALA A 324 10.53 -15.46 12.04
CA ALA A 324 11.14 -14.22 11.55
C ALA A 324 11.86 -13.45 12.67
N LEU A 325 11.29 -13.36 13.87
CA LEU A 325 11.94 -12.81 15.06
C LEU A 325 13.17 -13.61 15.48
N SER A 326 13.12 -14.94 15.41
CA SER A 326 14.27 -15.83 15.65
C SER A 326 15.39 -15.54 14.65
N ASN A 327 15.05 -15.40 13.36
CA ASN A 327 16.02 -15.07 12.31
C ASN A 327 16.66 -13.69 12.51
N LEU A 328 15.88 -12.72 12.99
CA LEU A 328 16.34 -11.35 13.25
C LEU A 328 17.28 -11.27 14.46
N THR A 329 16.90 -11.91 15.57
CA THR A 329 17.56 -11.77 16.87
C THR A 329 18.60 -12.84 17.14
N GLY A 330 18.53 -13.97 16.42
CA GLY A 330 19.29 -15.18 16.72
C GLY A 330 18.85 -15.90 18.00
N VAL A 331 17.75 -15.48 18.63
CA VAL A 331 17.16 -16.18 19.77
C VAL A 331 16.56 -17.50 19.27
N PRO A 332 16.93 -18.66 19.84
CA PRO A 332 16.46 -19.93 19.33
C PRO A 332 14.97 -20.13 19.63
N MET A 333 14.23 -20.62 18.63
CA MET A 333 12.82 -21.01 18.77
C MET A 333 12.60 -21.96 19.95
N PRO A 334 11.46 -21.85 20.65
CA PRO A 334 11.14 -22.69 21.78
C PRO A 334 11.04 -24.16 21.35
N LYS A 335 11.66 -25.06 22.12
CA LYS A 335 11.63 -26.51 21.83
C LYS A 335 10.24 -27.14 22.01
N LYS A 336 9.36 -26.46 22.74
CA LYS A 336 7.99 -26.89 23.02
C LYS A 336 7.06 -25.81 22.52
N ASP A 337 6.09 -26.24 21.71
CA ASP A 337 5.06 -25.36 21.19
C ASP A 337 3.95 -25.19 22.24
N THR A 338 4.22 -24.40 23.28
CA THR A 338 3.21 -24.01 24.27
C THR A 338 3.09 -22.49 24.32
N PRO A 339 1.89 -21.94 24.62
CA PRO A 339 1.70 -20.49 24.71
C PRO A 339 2.68 -19.80 25.68
N LYS A 340 2.99 -20.48 26.80
CA LYS A 340 3.94 -19.97 27.79
C LYS A 340 5.37 -19.91 27.25
N ASP A 341 5.79 -20.92 26.50
CA ASP A 341 7.14 -20.98 25.92
C ASP A 341 7.28 -19.96 24.77
N LYS A 342 6.22 -19.77 23.96
CA LYS A 342 6.16 -18.74 22.91
C LYS A 342 6.22 -17.33 23.49
N LYS A 343 5.45 -17.04 24.54
CA LYS A 343 5.49 -15.75 25.24
C LYS A 343 6.88 -15.48 25.83
N LYS A 344 7.50 -16.48 26.45
CA LYS A 344 8.87 -16.36 26.95
C LYS A 344 9.88 -16.09 25.83
N PHE A 345 9.79 -16.80 24.71
CA PHE A 345 10.65 -16.56 23.55
C PHE A 345 10.51 -15.12 23.02
N LEU A 346 9.29 -14.59 23.00
CA LEU A 346 9.02 -13.22 22.59
C LEU A 346 9.64 -12.20 23.54
N GLU A 347 9.49 -12.40 24.85
CA GLU A 347 10.15 -11.59 25.90
C GLU A 347 11.67 -11.61 25.76
N ASP A 348 12.27 -12.79 25.58
CA ASP A 348 13.71 -12.97 25.40
C ASP A 348 14.21 -12.26 24.11
N SER A 349 13.42 -12.29 23.04
CA SER A 349 13.70 -11.61 21.76
C SER A 349 13.68 -10.09 21.91
N VAL A 350 12.69 -9.54 22.61
CA VAL A 350 12.62 -8.09 22.86
C VAL A 350 13.73 -7.62 23.79
N ASP A 351 14.07 -8.40 24.82
CA ASP A 351 15.20 -8.11 25.68
C ASP A 351 16.54 -8.14 24.95
N TRP A 352 16.67 -8.98 23.92
CA TRP A 352 17.80 -8.95 23.00
C TRP A 352 17.81 -7.68 22.17
N LEU A 353 16.68 -7.29 21.57
CA LEU A 353 16.54 -6.06 20.75
C LEU A 353 16.85 -4.79 21.54
N ARG A 354 16.56 -4.74 22.84
CA ARG A 354 16.93 -3.61 23.72
C ARG A 354 18.43 -3.47 23.95
N LYS A 355 19.20 -4.55 23.77
CA LYS A 355 20.64 -4.61 24.05
C LYS A 355 21.48 -4.61 22.77
N ASN A 356 20.86 -4.81 21.61
CA ASN A 356 21.55 -5.04 20.34
C ASN A 356 20.85 -4.30 19.19
N THR A 357 21.62 -4.00 18.14
CA THR A 357 21.09 -3.46 16.88
C THR A 357 21.07 -4.57 15.83
N PRO A 358 19.89 -5.08 15.44
CA PRO A 358 19.81 -6.09 14.39
C PRO A 358 20.19 -5.50 13.03
N ASP A 359 20.67 -6.35 12.12
CA ASP A 359 20.99 -5.97 10.74
C ASP A 359 19.82 -6.37 9.82
N THR A 360 18.88 -5.45 9.63
CA THR A 360 17.68 -5.65 8.81
C THR A 360 17.98 -5.76 7.31
N SER A 361 19.18 -5.38 6.86
CA SER A 361 19.57 -5.43 5.44
C SER A 361 19.72 -6.84 4.88
N LYS A 362 19.97 -7.82 5.76
CA LYS A 362 20.20 -9.23 5.42
C LYS A 362 18.93 -10.08 5.39
N LEU A 363 17.79 -9.51 5.79
CA LEU A 363 16.52 -10.22 5.81
C LEU A 363 16.01 -10.42 4.38
N ASP A 364 15.46 -11.61 4.11
CA ASP A 364 14.72 -11.89 2.89
C ASP A 364 13.31 -11.28 2.95
N GLU A 365 12.63 -11.23 1.81
CA GLU A 365 11.29 -10.61 1.74
C GLU A 365 10.25 -11.29 2.65
N PRO A 366 10.16 -12.64 2.73
CA PRO A 366 9.23 -13.28 3.66
C PRO A 366 9.48 -12.90 5.11
N THR A 367 10.74 -12.83 5.53
CA THR A 367 11.10 -12.43 6.90
C THR A 367 10.70 -10.98 7.18
N LEU A 368 10.91 -10.08 6.21
CA LEU A 368 10.44 -8.68 6.33
C LEU A 368 8.92 -8.63 6.48
N ASP A 369 8.18 -9.37 5.64
CA ASP A 369 6.71 -9.39 5.66
C ASP A 369 6.15 -9.94 6.97
N SER A 370 6.74 -11.01 7.51
CA SER A 370 6.30 -11.56 8.79
C SER A 370 6.59 -10.63 9.97
N LEU A 371 7.73 -9.92 10.00
CA LEU A 371 8.05 -8.98 11.07
C LEU A 371 7.11 -7.76 11.10
N MET A 372 6.55 -7.38 9.95
CA MET A 372 5.57 -6.31 9.84
C MET A 372 4.19 -6.68 10.43
N ASN A 373 3.93 -7.96 10.70
CA ASN A 373 2.67 -8.45 11.28
C ASN A 373 2.71 -8.62 12.80
N ILE A 374 3.67 -7.99 13.49
CA ILE A 374 3.74 -8.04 14.96
C ILE A 374 2.53 -7.30 15.55
N PRO A 375 1.73 -7.95 16.42
CA PRO A 375 0.53 -7.33 16.99
C PRO A 375 0.86 -6.03 17.75
N GLY A 376 0.09 -4.98 17.47
CA GLY A 376 0.20 -3.66 18.07
C GLY A 376 1.39 -2.82 17.59
N ALA A 377 2.22 -3.35 16.69
CA ALA A 377 3.36 -2.62 16.15
C ALA A 377 2.91 -1.59 15.10
N PRO A 378 3.68 -0.50 14.90
CA PRO A 378 3.36 0.50 13.89
C PRO A 378 3.37 -0.15 12.52
N VAL A 379 2.31 0.14 11.77
CA VAL A 379 2.24 -0.25 10.37
C VAL A 379 3.16 0.60 9.54
N LEU A 380 3.66 -0.03 8.49
CA LEU A 380 4.34 0.68 7.44
C LEU A 380 3.48 1.77 6.80
N PRO A 381 4.04 2.97 6.54
CA PRO A 381 3.40 3.94 5.67
C PRO A 381 3.11 3.30 4.30
N GLY A 382 1.83 3.19 3.94
CA GLY A 382 1.38 2.55 2.69
C GLY A 382 1.21 1.03 2.76
N VAL A 383 1.36 0.40 3.93
CA VAL A 383 0.84 -0.93 4.21
C VAL A 383 -0.32 -0.75 5.17
N VAL A 384 -1.51 -1.12 4.72
CA VAL A 384 -2.73 -1.05 5.54
C VAL A 384 -2.54 -1.97 6.75
N SER A 385 -2.70 -1.43 7.98
CA SER A 385 -2.84 -2.29 9.16
C SER A 385 -4.15 -3.00 9.00
N ARG A 386 -4.05 -4.31 8.95
CA ARG A 386 -5.20 -5.20 8.95
C ARG A 386 -5.38 -5.72 10.37
N GLU A 387 -5.40 -4.83 11.35
CA GLU A 387 -5.48 -5.22 12.75
C GLU A 387 -6.89 -5.64 13.15
N THR A 388 -6.89 -6.69 13.95
CA THR A 388 -8.06 -7.24 14.63
C THR A 388 -8.53 -6.30 15.72
N LYS A 389 -9.77 -5.81 15.62
CA LYS A 389 -10.45 -5.06 16.68
C LYS A 389 -10.47 -5.91 17.94
N LYS A 390 -9.77 -5.45 18.99
CA LYS A 390 -10.01 -5.94 20.35
C LYS A 390 -11.46 -5.65 20.71
N THR A 391 -12.27 -6.69 20.81
CA THR A 391 -13.57 -6.59 21.48
C THR A 391 -13.28 -6.26 22.94
N GLY A 392 -13.40 -4.98 23.30
CA GLY A 392 -13.45 -4.53 24.68
C GLY A 392 -14.71 -5.06 25.36
N VAL A 393 -14.65 -6.29 25.83
CA VAL A 393 -15.59 -6.85 26.79
C VAL A 393 -14.77 -7.33 27.97
N ASP A 394 -14.39 -6.39 28.84
CA ASP A 394 -14.09 -6.64 30.25
C ASP A 394 -13.95 -5.28 30.94
N ASP A 395 -15.09 -4.73 31.39
CA ASP A 395 -15.18 -3.91 32.61
C ASP A 395 -16.63 -3.47 32.89
N VAL A 396 -17.54 -4.42 33.10
CA VAL A 396 -18.69 -4.20 34.00
C VAL A 396 -19.08 -5.52 34.63
N LEU A 397 -18.41 -5.93 35.71
CA LEU A 397 -19.02 -6.77 36.74
C LEU A 397 -18.24 -6.62 38.05
N TYR A 398 -18.91 -6.00 39.03
CA TYR A 398 -18.87 -6.22 40.49
C TYR A 398 -18.88 -4.90 41.27
N LEU A 399 -20.07 -4.31 41.42
CA LEU A 399 -20.46 -3.59 42.64
C LEU A 399 -21.99 -3.54 42.76
N ILE A 400 -22.61 -4.67 43.11
CA ILE A 400 -23.80 -4.65 43.98
C ILE A 400 -23.65 -5.84 44.96
N GLY A 401 -23.21 -5.50 46.16
CA GLY A 401 -23.28 -6.28 47.38
C GLY A 401 -23.48 -5.30 48.52
#